data_AF-A0A833YBZ6-F1
#
_entry.id   AF-A0A833YBZ6-F1
#
_cell.length_a   1.000
_cell.length_b   1.000
_cell.length_c   1.000
_cell.angle_alpha   90.00
_cell.angle_beta   90.00
_cell.angle_gamma   90.00
#
_symmetry.space_group_name_H-M   'P 1'
#
loop_
_entity.id
_entity.type
_entity.pdbx_description
1 polymer ?
#
loop_
_entity_poly.entity_id
_entity_poly.type
_entity_poly.pdbx_seq_one_letter_code
_entity_poly.pdbx_strand_id
1 'polypeptide(L)'
;MEVHGALFPFKVVIWLNQNFLLPEDTSIQHAPFQVCFTSLRNGSPLSIKIKPSGEITVNTDDIDLAGDIIQSMASFFAVEDLQVEADFPTYFEELRKVLVKVDEYHSVHQKLSADMADNSNLIRSLLVRAEDARLMKDMKAMKNRYMELYDLNKDLLNGYKIRCNNHTELLGNLKAVNQAIQRAGRLRVGKPKSQVIAACRDAIRSNSISTLFRVMRVGTASS
;
A
#
# COMPACT_ATOMS: atom_id res chain seq x y z
N MET A 1 15.13 28.08 6.90
CA MET A 1 14.77 29.23 7.76
C MET A 1 14.88 28.72 9.18
N GLU A 2 16.00 29.00 9.82
CA GLU A 2 16.34 28.52 11.17
C GLU A 2 15.42 29.17 12.19
N VAL A 3 14.54 28.38 12.80
CA VAL A 3 13.82 28.81 13.99
C VAL A 3 14.71 28.52 15.20
N HIS A 4 15.78 29.29 15.34
CA HIS A 4 16.46 29.42 16.62
C HIS A 4 15.56 30.22 17.55
N GLY A 5 14.91 29.54 18.51
CA GLY A 5 14.12 30.21 19.53
C GLY A 5 13.72 29.26 20.64
N ALA A 6 14.15 29.56 21.87
CA ALA A 6 13.92 28.83 23.11
C ALA A 6 12.43 28.48 23.45
N LEU A 7 11.48 28.87 22.60
CA LEU A 7 10.04 28.63 22.73
C LEU A 7 9.58 27.32 22.08
N PHE A 8 10.35 26.71 21.17
CA PHE A 8 9.92 25.51 20.45
C PHE A 8 9.65 24.31 21.38
N PRO A 9 10.53 23.99 22.37
CA PRO A 9 10.27 22.90 23.30
C PRO A 9 9.02 23.10 24.17
N PHE A 10 8.78 24.34 24.61
CA PHE A 10 7.62 24.69 25.44
C PHE A 10 6.30 24.49 24.67
N LYS A 11 6.27 24.85 23.39
CA LYS A 11 5.07 24.63 22.56
C LYS A 11 4.77 23.13 22.36
N VAL A 12 5.77 22.25 22.36
CA VAL A 12 5.53 20.79 22.28
C VAL A 12 4.88 20.25 23.56
N VAL A 13 5.26 20.79 24.73
CA VAL A 13 4.59 20.43 26.01
C VAL A 13 3.13 20.86 26.01
N ILE A 14 2.82 22.05 25.49
CA ILE A 14 1.43 22.50 25.31
C ILE A 14 0.67 21.55 24.38
N TRP A 15 1.24 21.20 23.24
CA TRP A 15 0.63 20.25 22.30
C TRP A 15 0.37 18.89 22.97
N LEU A 16 1.33 18.37 23.74
CA LEU A 16 1.16 17.12 24.50
C LEU A 16 0.00 17.20 25.49
N ASN A 17 -0.07 18.26 26.31
CA ASN A 17 -1.15 18.45 27.28
C ASN A 17 -2.54 18.59 26.63
N GLN A 18 -2.62 19.13 25.41
CA GLN A 18 -3.89 19.30 24.70
C GLN A 18 -4.36 18.05 23.97
N ASN A 19 -3.44 17.17 23.55
CA ASN A 19 -3.75 16.01 22.71
C ASN A 19 -3.62 14.67 23.45
N PHE A 20 -3.02 14.65 24.64
CA PHE A 20 -2.86 13.47 25.48
C PHE A 20 -3.42 13.71 26.88
N LEU A 21 -3.94 12.63 27.48
CA LEU A 21 -4.42 12.62 28.87
C LEU A 21 -3.23 12.41 29.80
N LEU A 22 -2.52 13.49 30.12
CA LEU A 22 -1.37 13.46 31.05
C LEU A 22 -1.85 13.62 32.50
N PRO A 23 -1.26 12.87 33.47
CA PRO A 23 -1.51 13.08 34.89
C PRO A 23 -1.10 14.49 35.34
N GLU A 24 -1.80 15.05 36.34
CA GLU A 24 -1.55 16.41 36.86
C GLU A 24 -0.13 16.60 37.41
N ASP A 25 0.51 15.53 37.88
CA ASP A 25 1.87 15.53 38.42
C ASP A 25 2.98 15.60 37.35
N THR A 26 2.61 15.63 36.06
CA THR A 26 3.57 15.59 34.96
C THR A 26 4.26 16.94 34.77
N SER A 27 5.46 17.10 35.35
CA SER A 27 6.27 18.32 35.23
C SER A 27 7.29 18.26 34.08
N ILE A 28 6.85 18.61 32.85
CA ILE A 28 7.76 18.75 31.70
C ILE A 28 8.16 20.22 31.57
N GLN A 29 9.36 20.58 32.03
CA GLN A 29 9.80 21.98 32.09
C GLN A 29 10.54 22.41 30.82
N HIS A 30 11.56 21.67 30.35
CA HIS A 30 12.35 22.00 29.16
C HIS A 30 12.90 20.76 28.44
N ALA A 31 13.36 20.92 27.19
CA ALA A 31 14.14 19.90 26.48
C ALA A 31 15.53 19.72 27.11
N PRO A 32 16.11 18.51 27.08
CA PRO A 32 15.58 17.30 26.48
C PRO A 32 14.56 16.59 27.36
N PHE A 33 13.57 15.95 26.75
CA PHE A 33 12.66 15.08 27.48
C PHE A 33 12.18 13.92 26.61
N GLN A 34 11.68 12.88 27.27
CA GLN A 34 11.08 11.71 26.65
C GLN A 34 9.78 11.40 27.38
N VAL A 35 8.70 11.20 26.62
CA VAL A 35 7.44 10.66 27.12
C VAL A 35 7.18 9.32 26.46
N CYS A 36 6.60 8.40 27.22
CA CYS A 36 6.26 7.06 26.77
C CYS A 36 4.80 6.78 27.10
N PHE A 37 4.08 6.25 26.13
CA PHE A 37 2.69 5.85 26.22
C PHE A 37 2.56 4.39 25.82
N THR A 38 1.57 3.72 26.37
CA THR A 38 1.18 2.37 25.95
C THR A 38 -0.20 2.46 25.34
N SER A 39 -0.34 1.99 24.10
CA SER A 39 -1.62 1.95 23.42
C SER A 39 -2.59 1.02 24.14
N LEU A 40 -3.78 1.52 24.47
CA LEU A 40 -4.83 0.72 25.11
C LEU A 40 -5.50 -0.29 24.16
N ARG A 41 -5.31 -0.15 22.83
CA ARG A 41 -5.94 -1.02 21.82
C ARG A 41 -5.19 -2.32 21.60
N ASN A 42 -3.86 -2.25 21.61
CA ASN A 42 -2.98 -3.34 21.18
C ASN A 42 -1.74 -3.51 22.09
N GLY A 43 -1.58 -2.67 23.12
CA GLY A 43 -0.44 -2.72 24.03
C GLY A 43 0.88 -2.21 23.44
N SER A 44 0.90 -1.69 22.21
CA SER A 44 2.13 -1.23 21.58
C SER A 44 2.66 0.06 22.23
N PRO A 45 3.99 0.22 22.36
CA PRO A 45 4.56 1.44 22.92
C PRO A 45 4.56 2.58 21.89
N LEU A 46 4.39 3.81 22.38
CA LEU A 46 4.66 5.05 21.68
C LEU A 46 5.65 5.83 22.53
N SER A 47 6.78 6.25 21.97
CA SER A 47 7.71 7.15 22.65
C SER A 47 7.98 8.39 21.81
N ILE A 48 7.83 9.56 22.42
CA ILE A 48 8.13 10.85 21.81
C ILE A 48 9.32 11.43 22.56
N LYS A 49 10.42 11.68 21.83
CA LYS A 49 11.67 12.21 22.37
C LYS A 49 11.98 13.56 21.73
N ILE A 50 12.43 14.51 22.54
CA ILE A 50 12.87 15.83 22.08
C ILE A 50 14.32 16.03 22.51
N LYS A 51 15.18 16.28 21.53
CA LYS A 51 16.60 16.59 21.77
C LYS A 51 16.79 18.08 22.08
N PRO A 52 17.92 18.48 22.69
CA PRO A 52 18.22 19.90 22.93
C PRO A 52 18.33 20.71 21.63
N SER A 53 18.65 20.06 20.51
CA SER A 53 18.67 20.65 19.16
C SER A 53 17.28 21.02 18.62
N GLY A 54 16.19 20.62 19.29
CA GLY A 54 14.82 20.76 18.80
C GLY A 54 14.36 19.64 17.87
N GLU A 55 15.23 18.67 17.58
CA GLU A 55 14.87 17.47 16.83
C GLU A 55 13.87 16.62 17.63
N ILE A 56 12.78 16.23 16.98
CA ILE A 56 11.72 15.39 17.55
C ILE A 56 11.84 14.01 16.93
N THR A 57 11.91 12.97 17.78
CA THR A 57 11.90 11.57 17.34
C THR A 57 10.64 10.90 17.88
N VAL A 58 9.85 10.32 16.97
CA VAL A 58 8.64 9.54 17.31
C VAL A 58 8.94 8.07 17.06
N ASN A 59 8.94 7.29 18.13
CA ASN A 59 9.18 5.85 18.10
C ASN A 59 7.85 5.12 18.30
N THR A 60 7.37 4.48 17.25
CA THR A 60 6.17 3.62 17.25
C THR A 60 6.30 2.60 16.13
N ASP A 61 5.73 1.42 16.31
CA ASP A 61 5.66 0.40 15.25
C ASP A 61 4.48 0.66 14.30
N ASP A 62 3.53 1.50 14.71
CA ASP A 62 2.35 1.88 13.94
C ASP A 62 2.61 3.13 13.09
N ILE A 63 2.71 2.93 11.77
CA ILE A 63 2.91 3.99 10.78
C ILE A 63 1.73 4.97 10.67
N ASP A 64 0.50 4.51 10.89
CA ASP A 64 -0.68 5.37 10.85
C ASP A 64 -0.67 6.32 12.07
N LEU A 65 -0.34 5.78 13.26
CA LEU A 65 -0.18 6.58 14.48
C LEU A 65 0.94 7.61 14.35
N ALA A 66 2.10 7.22 13.78
CA ALA A 66 3.18 8.16 13.49
C ALA A 66 2.71 9.28 12.57
N GLY A 67 1.95 8.95 11.52
CA GLY A 67 1.34 9.92 10.60
C GLY A 67 0.42 10.89 11.34
N ASP A 68 -0.47 10.40 12.20
CA ASP A 68 -1.42 11.25 12.93
C ASP A 68 -0.72 12.21 13.91
N ILE A 69 0.32 11.74 14.59
CA ILE A 69 1.15 12.58 15.46
C ILE A 69 1.82 13.67 14.61
N ILE A 70 2.50 13.31 13.52
CA ILE A 70 3.22 14.29 12.68
C ILE A 70 2.26 15.32 12.08
N GLN A 71 1.10 14.89 11.56
CA GLN A 71 0.11 15.80 10.97
C GLN A 71 -0.47 16.76 12.02
N SER A 72 -0.82 16.26 13.21
CA SER A 72 -1.37 17.12 14.27
C SER A 72 -0.33 18.08 14.83
N MET A 73 0.93 17.66 14.98
CA MET A 73 2.03 18.54 15.36
C MET A 73 2.24 19.63 14.32
N ALA A 74 2.33 19.29 13.03
CA ALA A 74 2.52 20.27 11.98
C ALA A 74 1.35 21.27 11.90
N SER A 75 0.11 20.81 12.06
CA SER A 75 -1.06 21.68 12.13
C SER A 75 -1.00 22.62 13.34
N PHE A 76 -0.57 22.12 14.50
CA PHE A 76 -0.47 22.91 15.73
C PHE A 76 0.63 23.99 15.64
N PHE A 77 1.76 23.66 15.01
CA PHE A 77 2.86 24.60 14.81
C PHE A 77 2.72 25.47 13.56
N ALA A 78 1.63 25.30 12.78
CA ALA A 78 1.42 25.95 11.49
C ALA A 78 2.60 25.76 10.52
N VAL A 79 3.13 24.54 10.44
CA VAL A 79 4.19 24.15 9.50
C VAL A 79 3.57 23.79 8.16
N GLU A 80 3.90 24.54 7.12
CA GLU A 80 3.38 24.31 5.77
C GLU A 80 4.06 23.12 5.06
N ASP A 81 5.39 23.04 5.14
CA ASP A 81 6.21 22.03 4.48
C ASP A 81 7.07 21.31 5.55
N LEU A 82 6.92 19.98 5.66
CA LEU A 82 7.69 19.14 6.58
C LEU A 82 8.19 17.87 5.88
N GLN A 83 9.51 17.70 5.90
CA GLN A 83 10.17 16.46 5.49
C GLN A 83 10.52 15.63 6.71
N VAL A 84 10.46 14.30 6.56
CA VAL A 84 10.82 13.35 7.61
C VAL A 84 11.73 12.24 7.07
N GLU A 85 12.58 11.74 7.96
CA GLU A 85 13.25 10.45 7.83
C GLU A 85 12.48 9.43 8.66
N ALA A 86 12.08 8.32 8.05
CA ALA A 86 11.27 7.30 8.70
C ALA A 86 11.76 5.91 8.33
N ASP A 87 11.82 5.00 9.30
CA ASP A 87 12.11 3.58 9.03
C ASP A 87 11.15 2.68 9.80
N PHE A 88 10.44 1.82 9.05
CA PHE A 88 9.52 0.82 9.58
C PHE A 88 9.88 -0.55 8.99
N PRO A 89 10.92 -1.23 9.50
CA PRO A 89 11.48 -2.43 8.87
C PRO A 89 10.47 -3.55 8.68
N THR A 90 9.68 -3.85 9.72
CA THR A 90 8.65 -4.90 9.70
C THR A 90 7.58 -4.61 8.65
N TYR A 91 7.06 -3.37 8.63
CA TYR A 91 6.08 -2.92 7.66
C TYR A 91 6.61 -2.97 6.21
N PHE A 92 7.87 -2.57 6.00
CA PHE A 92 8.48 -2.58 4.67
C PHE A 92 8.73 -4.00 4.15
N GLU A 93 9.09 -4.94 5.02
CA GLU A 93 9.23 -6.34 4.62
C GLU A 93 7.88 -7.00 4.29
N GLU A 94 6.80 -6.62 4.99
CA GLU A 94 5.45 -7.04 4.60
C GLU A 94 5.04 -6.45 3.24
N LEU A 95 5.29 -5.16 3.01
CA LEU A 95 5.02 -4.51 1.72
C LEU A 95 5.82 -5.15 0.58
N ARG A 96 7.08 -5.54 0.84
CA ARG A 96 7.92 -6.25 -0.13
C ARG A 96 7.26 -7.56 -0.57
N LYS A 97 6.76 -8.35 0.38
CA LYS A 97 6.06 -9.61 0.08
C LYS A 97 4.79 -9.36 -0.75
N VAL A 98 4.04 -8.29 -0.46
CA VAL A 98 2.86 -7.91 -1.24
C VAL A 98 3.24 -7.55 -2.68
N LEU A 99 4.31 -6.77 -2.89
CA LEU A 99 4.78 -6.40 -4.22
C LEU A 99 5.22 -7.59 -5.06
N VAL A 100 5.91 -8.57 -4.46
CA VAL A 100 6.26 -9.83 -5.15
C VAL A 100 5.01 -10.59 -5.59
N LYS A 101 4.01 -10.70 -4.70
CA LYS A 101 2.73 -11.34 -5.05
C LYS A 101 1.99 -10.62 -6.18
N VAL A 102 2.04 -9.29 -6.24
CA VAL A 102 1.40 -8.51 -7.32
C VAL A 102 1.96 -8.91 -8.68
N ASP A 103 3.29 -9.09 -8.79
CA ASP A 103 3.93 -9.51 -10.04
C ASP A 103 3.51 -10.94 -10.45
N GLU A 104 3.52 -11.87 -9.49
CA GLU A 104 3.05 -13.25 -9.68
C GLU A 104 1.58 -13.28 -10.15
N TYR A 105 0.70 -12.54 -9.47
CA TYR A 105 -0.72 -12.47 -9.80
C TYR A 105 -0.94 -11.85 -11.19
N HIS A 106 -0.18 -10.82 -11.56
CA HIS A 106 -0.23 -10.23 -12.90
C HIS A 106 0.16 -11.24 -13.99
N SER A 107 1.24 -12.00 -13.79
CA SER A 107 1.68 -13.03 -14.72
C SER A 107 0.62 -14.13 -14.92
N VAL A 108 0.06 -14.64 -13.82
CA VAL A 108 -1.00 -15.65 -13.84
C VAL A 108 -2.27 -15.10 -14.51
N HIS A 109 -2.65 -13.86 -14.23
CA HIS A 109 -3.81 -13.20 -14.85
C HIS A 109 -3.65 -13.11 -16.38
N GLN A 110 -2.46 -12.73 -16.85
CA GLN A 110 -2.16 -12.62 -18.28
C GLN A 110 -2.29 -13.98 -18.96
N LYS A 111 -1.70 -15.03 -18.36
CA LYS A 111 -1.80 -16.40 -18.87
C LYS A 111 -3.24 -16.90 -18.96
N LEU A 112 -4.00 -16.78 -17.87
CA LEU A 112 -5.42 -17.18 -17.84
C LEU A 112 -6.25 -16.39 -18.87
N SER A 113 -5.93 -15.12 -19.10
CA SER A 113 -6.64 -14.31 -20.10
C SER A 113 -6.35 -14.78 -21.53
N ALA A 114 -5.11 -15.18 -21.82
CA ALA A 114 -4.75 -15.77 -23.12
C ALA A 114 -5.45 -17.12 -23.33
N ASP A 115 -5.35 -18.03 -22.37
CA ASP A 115 -5.98 -19.37 -22.45
C ASP A 115 -7.50 -19.27 -22.66
N MET A 116 -8.17 -18.33 -21.97
CA MET A 116 -9.61 -18.09 -22.15
C MET A 116 -9.97 -17.52 -23.53
N ALA A 117 -9.10 -16.68 -24.11
CA ALA A 117 -9.30 -16.15 -25.46
C ALA A 117 -9.19 -17.26 -26.52
N ASP A 118 -8.19 -18.13 -26.38
CA ASP A 118 -7.99 -19.29 -27.26
C ASP A 118 -9.16 -20.26 -27.17
N ASN A 119 -9.62 -20.58 -25.95
CA ASN A 119 -10.82 -21.40 -25.74
C ASN A 119 -12.06 -20.75 -26.37
N SER A 120 -12.24 -19.43 -26.23
CA SER A 120 -13.37 -18.72 -26.84
C SER A 120 -13.34 -18.79 -28.37
N ASN A 121 -12.15 -18.72 -28.98
CA ASN A 121 -11.98 -18.89 -30.43
C ASN A 121 -12.29 -20.33 -30.87
N LEU A 122 -11.88 -21.32 -30.07
CA LEU A 122 -12.19 -22.72 -30.32
C LEU A 122 -13.70 -23.02 -30.22
N ILE A 123 -14.42 -22.45 -29.24
CA ILE A 123 -15.89 -22.53 -29.15
C ILE A 123 -16.52 -22.00 -30.44
N ARG A 124 -16.11 -20.82 -30.90
CA ARG A 124 -16.66 -20.21 -32.12
C ARG A 124 -16.46 -21.12 -33.33
N SER A 125 -15.27 -21.70 -33.47
CA SER A 125 -14.96 -22.66 -34.54
C SER A 125 -15.79 -23.95 -34.44
N LEU A 126 -15.95 -24.50 -33.22
CA LEU A 126 -16.74 -25.71 -32.99
C LEU A 126 -18.23 -25.49 -33.25
N LEU A 127 -18.76 -24.31 -32.91
CA LEU A 127 -20.15 -23.94 -33.19
C LEU A 127 -20.45 -23.92 -34.69
N VAL A 128 -19.57 -23.31 -35.50
CA VAL A 128 -19.71 -23.30 -36.97
C VAL A 128 -19.70 -24.73 -37.51
N ARG A 129 -18.73 -25.55 -37.08
CA ARG A 129 -18.62 -26.95 -37.51
C ARG A 129 -19.81 -27.83 -37.07
N ALA A 130 -20.36 -27.57 -35.89
CA ALA A 130 -21.54 -28.27 -35.40
C ALA A 130 -22.78 -27.91 -36.23
N GLU A 131 -22.92 -26.63 -36.59
CA GLU A 131 -24.01 -26.15 -37.44
C GLU A 131 -23.91 -26.69 -38.87
N ASP A 132 -22.73 -26.74 -39.45
CA ASP A 132 -22.50 -27.37 -40.77
C ASP A 132 -22.90 -28.85 -40.77
N ALA A 133 -22.49 -29.60 -39.73
CA ALA A 133 -22.88 -31.01 -39.59
C ALA A 133 -24.40 -31.18 -39.43
N ARG A 134 -25.05 -30.27 -38.70
CA ARG A 134 -26.51 -30.23 -38.55
C ARG A 134 -27.20 -29.99 -39.90
N LEU A 135 -26.72 -29.03 -40.70
CA LEU A 135 -27.24 -28.74 -42.04
C LEU A 135 -27.08 -29.92 -43.00
N MET A 136 -25.96 -30.63 -42.93
CA MET A 136 -25.71 -31.86 -43.70
C MET A 136 -26.41 -33.12 -43.15
N LYS A 137 -27.17 -33.00 -42.04
CA LYS A 137 -27.83 -34.10 -41.33
C LYS A 137 -26.87 -35.19 -40.81
N ASP A 138 -25.59 -34.89 -40.65
CA ASP A 138 -24.63 -35.78 -39.99
C ASP A 138 -24.75 -35.66 -38.46
N MET A 139 -25.70 -36.39 -37.91
CA MET A 139 -26.01 -36.37 -36.48
C MET A 139 -24.89 -36.92 -35.60
N LYS A 140 -24.04 -37.80 -36.14
CA LYS A 140 -22.91 -38.37 -35.39
C LYS A 140 -21.83 -37.31 -35.21
N ALA A 141 -21.45 -36.62 -36.27
CA ALA A 141 -20.49 -35.52 -36.19
C ALA A 141 -21.04 -34.37 -35.32
N MET A 142 -22.31 -34.00 -35.50
CA MET A 142 -22.97 -32.98 -34.67
C MET A 142 -22.87 -33.31 -33.17
N LYS A 143 -23.26 -34.53 -32.77
CA LYS A 143 -23.19 -34.95 -31.36
C LYS A 143 -21.77 -34.90 -30.80
N ASN A 144 -20.77 -35.32 -31.58
CA ASN A 144 -19.37 -35.25 -31.17
C ASN A 144 -18.92 -33.80 -30.93
N ARG A 145 -19.28 -32.87 -31.81
CA ARG A 145 -18.96 -31.44 -31.64
C ARG A 145 -19.65 -30.82 -30.43
N TYR A 146 -20.89 -31.21 -30.12
CA TYR A 146 -21.55 -30.77 -28.90
C TYR A 146 -20.93 -31.34 -27.62
N MET A 147 -20.41 -32.58 -27.64
CA MET A 147 -19.64 -33.12 -26.52
C MET A 147 -18.34 -32.32 -26.33
N GLU A 148 -17.59 -32.06 -27.39
CA GLU A 148 -16.39 -31.21 -27.34
C GLU A 148 -16.70 -29.79 -26.82
N LEU A 149 -17.81 -29.17 -27.26
CA LEU A 149 -18.28 -27.88 -26.75
C LEU A 149 -18.63 -27.93 -25.26
N TYR A 150 -19.24 -29.01 -24.80
CA TYR A 150 -19.62 -29.18 -23.40
C TYR A 150 -18.39 -29.28 -22.49
N ASP A 151 -17.40 -30.08 -22.89
CA ASP A 151 -16.14 -30.23 -22.17
C ASP A 151 -15.38 -28.90 -22.13
N LEU A 152 -15.28 -28.21 -23.27
CA LEU A 152 -14.59 -26.92 -23.34
C LEU A 152 -15.31 -25.83 -22.53
N ASN A 153 -16.64 -25.87 -22.46
CA ASN A 153 -17.41 -24.94 -21.63
C ASN A 153 -17.18 -25.20 -20.14
N LYS A 154 -17.07 -26.47 -19.71
CA LYS A 154 -16.67 -26.80 -18.33
C LYS A 154 -15.29 -26.28 -17.99
N ASP A 155 -14.33 -26.46 -18.90
CA ASP A 155 -12.96 -25.98 -18.71
C ASP A 155 -12.91 -24.45 -18.64
N LEU A 156 -13.66 -23.76 -19.49
CA LEU A 156 -13.78 -22.30 -19.46
C LEU A 156 -14.41 -21.79 -18.15
N LEU A 157 -15.46 -22.44 -17.65
CA LEU A 157 -16.06 -22.10 -16.36
C LEU A 157 -15.08 -22.30 -15.19
N ASN A 158 -14.28 -23.36 -15.22
CA ASN A 158 -13.24 -23.59 -14.22
C ASN A 158 -12.15 -22.51 -14.29
N GLY A 159 -11.65 -22.22 -15.49
CA GLY A 159 -10.68 -21.15 -15.73
C GLY A 159 -11.20 -19.77 -15.30
N TYR A 160 -12.47 -19.47 -15.58
CA TYR A 160 -13.11 -18.23 -15.15
C TYR A 160 -13.13 -18.08 -13.63
N LYS A 161 -13.49 -19.14 -12.88
CA LYS A 161 -13.46 -19.12 -11.41
C LYS A 161 -12.06 -18.84 -10.87
N ILE A 162 -11.05 -19.51 -11.41
CA ILE A 162 -9.64 -19.30 -11.02
C ILE A 162 -9.22 -17.86 -11.32
N ARG A 163 -9.56 -17.33 -12.50
CA ARG A 163 -9.26 -15.95 -12.90
C ARG A 163 -9.93 -14.94 -11.98
N CYS A 164 -11.20 -15.13 -11.63
CA CYS A 164 -11.91 -14.25 -10.69
C CYS A 164 -11.26 -14.24 -9.31
N ASN A 165 -10.84 -15.40 -8.80
CA ASN A 165 -10.13 -15.49 -7.53
C ASN A 165 -8.79 -14.73 -7.59
N ASN A 166 -7.96 -15.05 -8.59
CA ASN A 166 -6.69 -14.37 -8.85
C ASN A 166 -6.87 -12.85 -8.96
N HIS A 167 -7.88 -12.38 -9.70
CA HIS A 167 -8.16 -10.96 -9.86
C HIS A 167 -8.56 -10.28 -8.54
N THR A 168 -9.34 -10.96 -7.70
CA THR A 168 -9.76 -10.44 -6.38
C THR A 168 -8.56 -10.26 -5.46
N GLU A 169 -7.68 -11.25 -5.39
CA GLU A 169 -6.43 -11.18 -4.62
C GLU A 169 -5.49 -10.08 -5.16
N LEU A 170 -5.36 -9.96 -6.49
CA LEU A 170 -4.59 -8.90 -7.13
C LEU A 170 -5.09 -7.51 -6.73
N LEU A 171 -6.41 -7.27 -6.77
CA LEU A 171 -7.00 -5.99 -6.35
C LEU A 171 -6.75 -5.71 -4.86
N GLY A 172 -6.84 -6.73 -4.01
CA GLY A 172 -6.50 -6.61 -2.59
C GLY A 172 -5.07 -6.15 -2.36
N ASN A 173 -4.12 -6.77 -3.06
CA ASN A 173 -2.70 -6.42 -2.96
C ASN A 173 -2.41 -5.02 -3.53
N LEU A 174 -3.00 -4.64 -4.67
CA LEU A 174 -2.87 -3.30 -5.23
C LEU A 174 -3.45 -2.23 -4.30
N LYS A 175 -4.54 -2.53 -3.58
CA LYS A 175 -5.09 -1.64 -2.54
C LYS A 175 -4.10 -1.47 -1.38
N ALA A 176 -3.49 -2.55 -0.90
CA ALA A 176 -2.49 -2.50 0.16
C ALA A 176 -1.26 -1.67 -0.25
N VAL A 177 -0.76 -1.84 -1.48
CA VAL A 177 0.34 -1.03 -2.03
C VAL A 177 -0.05 0.45 -2.09
N ASN A 178 -1.23 0.78 -2.62
CA ASN A 178 -1.70 2.17 -2.66
C ASN A 178 -1.84 2.78 -1.26
N GLN A 179 -2.34 2.01 -0.29
CA GLN A 179 -2.44 2.46 1.10
C GLN A 179 -1.05 2.71 1.71
N ALA A 180 -0.06 1.89 1.38
CA ALA A 180 1.33 2.10 1.82
C ALA A 180 1.93 3.40 1.27
N ILE A 181 1.67 3.73 0.00
CA ILE A 181 2.07 5.01 -0.60
C ILE A 181 1.44 6.19 0.14
N GLN A 182 0.13 6.08 0.44
CA GLN A 182 -0.58 7.14 1.18
C GLN A 182 -0.04 7.29 2.61
N ARG A 183 0.25 6.19 3.30
CA ARG A 183 0.87 6.20 4.63
C ARG A 183 2.23 6.88 4.63
N ALA A 184 3.11 6.53 3.68
CA ALA A 184 4.41 7.20 3.53
C ALA A 184 4.28 8.70 3.19
N GLY A 185 3.26 9.08 2.43
CA GLY A 185 2.94 10.49 2.19
C GLY A 185 2.40 11.21 3.43
N ARG A 186 1.58 10.54 4.25
CA ARG A 186 1.00 11.10 5.49
C ARG A 186 2.03 11.31 6.60
N LEU A 187 3.21 10.71 6.52
CA LEU A 187 4.33 11.06 7.39
C LEU A 187 4.93 12.44 7.08
N ARG A 188 4.48 13.13 6.03
CA ARG A 188 5.02 14.40 5.53
C ARG A 188 3.93 15.44 5.33
N VAL A 189 4.30 16.72 5.30
CA VAL A 189 3.35 17.83 5.18
C VAL A 189 3.75 18.73 4.03
N GLY A 190 2.77 19.24 3.29
CA GLY A 190 2.99 20.15 2.16
C GLY A 190 3.59 19.49 0.92
N LYS A 191 4.51 20.19 0.25
CA LYS A 191 5.15 19.75 -1.01
C LYS A 191 5.87 18.40 -0.90
N PRO A 192 6.63 18.09 0.18
CA PRO A 192 7.27 16.78 0.36
C PRO A 192 6.30 15.59 0.26
N LYS A 193 5.06 15.72 0.74
CA LYS A 193 4.03 14.68 0.62
C LYS A 193 3.72 14.35 -0.84
N SER A 194 3.46 15.38 -1.64
CA SER A 194 3.13 15.20 -3.07
C SER A 194 4.31 14.63 -3.86
N GLN A 195 5.53 15.06 -3.55
CA GLN A 195 6.76 14.56 -4.17
C GLN A 195 6.97 13.08 -3.90
N VAL A 196 6.81 12.63 -2.64
CA VAL A 196 6.93 11.22 -2.28
C VAL A 196 5.87 10.37 -2.96
N ILE A 197 4.61 10.83 -3.01
CA ILE A 197 3.54 10.08 -3.69
C ILE A 197 3.85 9.91 -5.18
N ALA A 198 4.34 10.97 -5.85
CA ALA A 198 4.74 10.90 -7.26
C ALA A 198 5.92 9.94 -7.47
N ALA A 199 7.00 10.12 -6.69
CA ALA A 199 8.19 9.28 -6.78
C ALA A 199 7.92 7.80 -6.45
N CYS A 200 7.04 7.49 -5.49
CA CYS A 200 6.61 6.13 -5.22
C CYS A 200 5.86 5.51 -6.41
N ARG A 201 4.98 6.26 -7.08
CA ARG A 201 4.27 5.79 -8.27
C ARG A 201 5.23 5.54 -9.43
N ASP A 202 6.23 6.39 -9.62
CA ASP A 202 7.25 6.22 -10.66
C ASP A 202 8.18 5.02 -10.37
N ALA A 203 8.53 4.81 -9.09
CA ALA A 203 9.30 3.64 -8.67
C ALA A 203 8.55 2.32 -8.90
N ILE A 204 7.24 2.30 -8.65
CA ILE A 204 6.38 1.13 -8.95
C ILE A 204 6.30 0.90 -10.46
N ARG A 205 6.15 1.96 -11.27
CA ARG A 205 6.08 1.84 -12.73
C ARG A 205 7.39 1.31 -13.33
N SER A 206 8.53 1.69 -12.76
CA SER A 206 9.86 1.22 -13.16
C SER A 206 10.27 -0.11 -12.51
N ASN A 207 9.37 -0.75 -11.76
CA ASN A 207 9.60 -1.98 -10.99
C ASN A 207 10.86 -1.92 -10.10
N SER A 208 11.19 -0.74 -9.57
CA SER A 208 12.35 -0.54 -8.70
C SER A 208 11.93 -0.50 -7.23
N ILE A 209 11.89 -1.68 -6.62
CA ILE A 209 11.53 -1.86 -5.19
C ILE A 209 12.54 -1.15 -4.27
N SER A 210 13.83 -1.14 -4.62
CA SER A 210 14.88 -0.48 -3.84
C SER A 210 14.70 1.04 -3.83
N THR A 211 14.40 1.64 -4.99
CA THR A 211 14.08 3.07 -5.09
C THR A 211 12.81 3.40 -4.32
N LEU A 212 11.78 2.56 -4.40
CA LEU A 212 10.53 2.75 -3.66
C LEU A 212 10.78 2.86 -2.15
N PHE A 213 11.46 1.89 -1.54
CA PHE A 213 11.74 1.92 -0.10
C PHE A 213 12.63 3.09 0.30
N ARG A 214 13.63 3.45 -0.52
CA ARG A 214 14.47 4.62 -0.26
C ARG A 214 13.65 5.92 -0.25
N VAL A 215 12.76 6.09 -1.23
CA VAL A 215 11.86 7.25 -1.29
C VAL A 215 10.92 7.27 -0.08
N MET A 216 10.36 6.13 0.33
CA MET A 216 9.49 6.08 1.51
C MET A 216 10.25 6.47 2.80
N ARG A 217 11.51 6.05 2.92
CA ARG A 217 12.37 6.34 4.08
C ARG A 217 12.80 7.79 4.16
N VAL A 218 13.44 8.30 3.11
CA VAL A 218 14.18 9.59 3.15
C VAL A 218 13.52 10.67 2.29
N GLY A 219 12.56 10.29 1.45
CA GLY A 219 11.80 11.20 0.58
C GLY A 219 12.52 11.66 -0.68
N THR A 220 13.75 11.21 -0.95
CA THR A 220 14.50 11.51 -2.18
C THR A 220 14.78 10.24 -2.99
N ALA A 221 14.64 10.35 -4.32
CA ALA A 221 15.04 9.31 -5.28
C ALA A 221 16.50 9.48 -5.76
N SER A 222 17.15 10.59 -5.40
CA SER A 222 18.52 10.95 -5.82
C SER A 222 19.48 10.83 -4.63
N SER A 223 20.71 10.41 -4.92
CA SER A 223 21.86 10.47 -4.01
C SER A 223 22.32 11.90 -3.77
#